data_AF-A0A1U8N321-F1
#
_entry.id   AF-A0A1U8N321-F1
#
_cell.length_a   1.000
_cell.length_b   1.000
_cell.length_c   1.000
_cell.angle_alpha   90.00
_cell.angle_beta   90.00
_cell.angle_gamma   90.00
#
_symmetry.space_group_name_H-M   'P 1'
#
loop_
_entity.id
_entity.type
_entity.pdbx_description
1 polymer ?
#
loop_
_entity_poly.entity_id
_entity_poly.type
_entity_poly.pdbx_seq_one_letter_code
_entity_poly.pdbx_strand_id
1 'polypeptide(L)'
;MELKPGLSYYAKDPQAAANSLTSLLDKAESVVPLDLRSKTAVRVGATAGLRALGGEAFDKICNRELLKSRSTLKSEANGVKILDGSQEGSYEWVTINYLLGNLGRTYQDTVGIVDLGGGSVQMAYAISKNAASRAPSLPAGQDNYVNEMYLKGSKYYLYVHSYLHYGLLAARAEILKATEDSGNPCILEGFDG
;
A
#
# COMPACT_ATOMS: atom_id res chain seq x y z
N MET A 1 -17.09 5.24 -0.72
CA MET A 1 -17.60 4.05 -1.42
C MET A 1 -16.43 3.11 -1.54
N GLU A 2 -16.57 1.89 -1.04
CA GLU A 2 -15.59 0.80 -1.13
C GLU A 2 -16.30 -0.37 -1.81
N LEU A 3 -15.58 -1.15 -2.61
CA LEU A 3 -16.11 -2.32 -3.31
C LEU A 3 -15.42 -3.59 -2.82
N LYS A 4 -16.18 -4.68 -2.79
CA LYS A 4 -15.69 -6.04 -2.55
C LYS A 4 -16.21 -6.96 -3.66
N PRO A 5 -15.45 -7.98 -4.08
CA PRO A 5 -14.09 -8.33 -3.62
C PRO A 5 -13.00 -7.40 -4.18
N GLY A 6 -11.79 -7.47 -3.62
CA GLY A 6 -10.64 -6.70 -4.09
C GLY A 6 -10.03 -7.24 -5.40
N LEU A 7 -9.12 -6.48 -6.01
CA LEU A 7 -8.53 -6.80 -7.32
C LEU A 7 -7.84 -8.18 -7.38
N SER A 8 -7.27 -8.67 -6.27
CA SER A 8 -6.60 -9.97 -6.23
C SER A 8 -7.54 -11.16 -6.45
N TYR A 9 -8.84 -10.99 -6.18
CA TYR A 9 -9.86 -12.01 -6.47
C TYR A 9 -9.95 -12.30 -7.98
N TYR A 10 -9.73 -11.29 -8.80
CA TYR A 10 -9.80 -11.37 -10.26
C TYR A 10 -8.46 -11.75 -10.90
N ALA A 11 -7.56 -12.43 -10.16
CA ALA A 11 -6.22 -12.78 -10.62
C ALA A 11 -6.18 -13.47 -12.00
N LYS A 12 -7.23 -14.24 -12.32
CA LYS A 12 -7.37 -15.01 -13.55
C LYS A 12 -8.15 -14.27 -14.65
N ASP A 13 -8.78 -13.14 -14.34
CA ASP A 13 -9.57 -12.34 -15.27
C ASP A 13 -9.22 -10.84 -15.13
N PRO A 14 -8.15 -10.40 -15.81
CA PRO A 14 -7.73 -9.00 -15.85
C PRO A 14 -8.80 -8.01 -16.28
N GLN A 15 -9.66 -8.40 -17.23
CA GLN A 15 -10.71 -7.53 -17.73
C GLN A 15 -11.80 -7.33 -16.69
N ALA A 16 -12.19 -8.39 -15.96
CA ALA A 16 -13.11 -8.26 -14.84
C ALA A 16 -12.52 -7.40 -13.71
N ALA A 17 -11.22 -7.54 -13.42
CA ALA A 17 -10.52 -6.70 -12.45
C ALA A 17 -10.60 -5.21 -12.82
N ALA A 18 -10.30 -4.90 -14.08
CA ALA A 18 -10.35 -3.54 -14.62
C ALA A 18 -11.79 -2.99 -14.59
N ASN A 19 -12.77 -3.79 -15.02
CA ASN A 19 -14.17 -3.42 -15.02
C ASN A 19 -14.70 -3.12 -13.62
N SER A 20 -14.21 -3.84 -12.59
CA SER A 20 -14.60 -3.64 -11.18
C SER A 20 -14.33 -2.22 -10.68
N LEU A 21 -13.34 -1.52 -11.25
CA LEU A 21 -12.98 -0.16 -10.88
C LEU A 21 -13.86 0.92 -11.54
N THR A 22 -14.66 0.55 -12.55
CA THR A 22 -15.44 1.52 -13.36
C THR A 22 -16.35 2.39 -12.49
N SER A 23 -17.12 1.77 -11.59
CA SER A 23 -18.08 2.54 -10.77
C SER A 23 -17.39 3.50 -9.78
N LEU A 24 -16.15 3.22 -9.36
CA LEU A 24 -15.35 4.13 -8.55
C LEU A 24 -14.86 5.32 -9.39
N LEU A 25 -14.44 5.08 -10.64
CA LEU A 25 -14.03 6.14 -11.56
C LEU A 25 -15.20 7.05 -11.93
N ASP A 26 -16.37 6.48 -12.27
CA ASP A 26 -17.58 7.25 -12.55
C ASP A 26 -17.96 8.15 -11.38
N LYS A 27 -17.86 7.60 -10.15
CA LYS A 27 -18.12 8.38 -8.94
C LYS A 27 -17.11 9.50 -8.76
N ALA A 28 -15.81 9.24 -8.96
CA ALA A 28 -14.77 10.26 -8.88
C ALA A 28 -15.02 11.40 -9.88
N GLU A 29 -15.36 11.07 -11.12
CA GLU A 29 -15.68 12.07 -12.16
C GLU A 29 -16.94 12.87 -11.84
N SER A 30 -17.95 12.25 -11.24
CA SER A 30 -19.17 12.96 -10.82
C SER A 30 -18.89 14.06 -9.78
N VAL A 31 -17.78 13.96 -9.04
CA VAL A 31 -17.36 14.91 -8.01
C VAL A 31 -16.42 15.98 -8.58
N VAL A 32 -15.56 15.62 -9.54
CA VAL A 32 -14.58 16.56 -10.13
C VAL A 32 -15.25 17.41 -11.23
N PRO A 33 -15.25 18.76 -11.10
CA PRO A 33 -15.77 19.67 -12.12
C PRO A 33 -15.15 19.42 -13.49
N LEU A 34 -15.97 19.53 -14.54
CA LEU A 34 -15.59 19.17 -15.92
C LEU A 34 -14.32 19.89 -16.40
N ASP A 35 -14.19 21.17 -16.08
CA ASP A 35 -13.07 22.05 -16.44
C ASP A 35 -11.76 21.72 -15.70
N LEU A 36 -11.84 21.00 -14.57
CA LEU A 36 -10.68 20.57 -13.78
C LEU A 36 -10.21 19.15 -14.11
N ARG A 37 -11.04 18.31 -14.76
CA ARG A 37 -10.73 16.89 -14.96
C ARG A 37 -9.40 16.64 -15.67
N SER A 38 -9.09 17.41 -16.70
CA SER A 38 -7.82 17.31 -17.45
C SER A 38 -6.57 17.66 -16.63
N LYS A 39 -6.75 18.31 -15.47
CA LYS A 39 -5.68 18.69 -14.52
C LYS A 39 -5.64 17.79 -13.29
N THR A 40 -6.72 17.09 -12.99
CA THR A 40 -6.83 16.19 -11.82
C THR A 40 -6.23 14.82 -12.13
N ALA A 41 -5.09 14.51 -11.49
CA ALA A 41 -4.43 13.23 -11.66
C ALA A 41 -5.22 12.09 -10.99
N VAL A 42 -5.43 11.00 -11.72
CA VAL A 42 -5.97 9.74 -11.19
C VAL A 42 -4.86 8.72 -11.01
N ARG A 43 -4.84 8.03 -9.86
CA ARG A 43 -3.86 7.00 -9.55
C ARG A 43 -4.49 5.78 -8.90
N VAL A 44 -3.96 4.60 -9.20
CA VAL A 44 -4.34 3.31 -8.63
C VAL A 44 -3.08 2.67 -8.05
N GLY A 45 -3.06 2.49 -6.73
CA GLY A 45 -2.02 1.78 -6.00
C GLY A 45 -2.53 0.43 -5.53
N ALA A 46 -1.94 -0.66 -6.01
CA ALA A 46 -2.22 -2.02 -5.53
C ALA A 46 -1.23 -2.41 -4.44
N THR A 47 -1.70 -3.09 -3.38
CA THR A 47 -0.89 -3.40 -2.19
C THR A 47 -0.62 -4.90 -2.05
N ALA A 48 -0.41 -5.40 -0.83
CA ALA A 48 0.04 -6.76 -0.51
C ALA A 48 -0.75 -7.87 -1.24
N GLY A 49 -2.06 -7.71 -1.41
CA GLY A 49 -2.91 -8.71 -2.07
C GLY A 49 -2.52 -9.00 -3.52
N LEU A 50 -2.07 -7.99 -4.28
CA LEU A 50 -1.55 -8.20 -5.63
C LEU A 50 -0.05 -8.52 -5.63
N ARG A 51 0.72 -8.00 -4.67
CA ARG A 51 2.14 -8.37 -4.50
C ARG A 51 2.32 -9.89 -4.40
N ALA A 52 1.42 -10.55 -3.67
CA ALA A 52 1.44 -12.00 -3.47
C ALA A 52 1.16 -12.83 -4.74
N LEU A 53 0.56 -12.25 -5.79
CA LEU A 53 0.19 -12.94 -7.02
C LEU A 53 1.33 -13.01 -8.06
N GLY A 54 2.45 -12.31 -7.83
CA GLY A 54 3.57 -12.23 -8.78
C GLY A 54 3.37 -11.19 -9.89
N GLY A 55 4.47 -10.77 -10.53
CA GLY A 55 4.52 -9.63 -11.45
C GLY A 55 3.68 -9.79 -12.73
N GLU A 56 3.61 -11.00 -13.32
CA GLU A 56 2.88 -11.21 -14.57
C GLU A 56 1.36 -11.06 -14.44
N ALA A 57 0.80 -11.40 -13.28
CA ALA A 57 -0.64 -11.23 -13.03
C ALA A 57 -0.99 -9.73 -12.93
N PHE A 58 -0.11 -8.94 -12.31
CA PHE A 58 -0.30 -7.49 -12.19
C PHE A 58 -0.26 -6.78 -13.53
N ASP A 59 0.75 -7.04 -14.38
CA ASP A 59 0.86 -6.34 -15.67
C ASP A 59 -0.37 -6.57 -16.56
N LYS A 60 -1.00 -7.74 -16.43
CA LYS A 60 -2.26 -8.05 -17.09
C LYS A 60 -3.45 -7.31 -16.45
N ILE A 61 -3.61 -7.39 -15.13
CA ILE A 61 -4.74 -6.83 -14.36
C ILE A 61 -4.76 -5.30 -14.37
N CYS A 62 -3.59 -4.71 -14.18
CA CYS A 62 -3.39 -3.27 -14.09
C CYS A 62 -3.04 -2.70 -15.46
N ASN A 63 -3.83 -3.05 -16.48
CA ASN A 63 -3.71 -2.45 -17.80
C ASN A 63 -3.89 -0.92 -17.67
N ARG A 64 -2.79 -0.20 -17.86
CA ARG A 64 -2.71 1.27 -17.79
C ARG A 64 -3.66 1.96 -18.75
N GLU A 65 -4.10 1.25 -19.79
CA GLU A 65 -5.09 1.74 -20.74
C GLU A 65 -6.48 1.89 -20.15
N LEU A 66 -6.81 1.23 -19.04
CA LEU A 66 -8.12 1.40 -18.39
C LEU A 66 -8.36 2.86 -18.00
N LEU A 67 -7.43 3.46 -17.25
CA LEU A 67 -7.57 4.86 -16.81
C LEU A 67 -7.66 5.81 -18.01
N LYS A 68 -6.84 5.56 -19.04
CA LYS A 68 -6.77 6.40 -20.24
C LYS A 68 -8.01 6.29 -21.14
N SER A 69 -8.60 5.10 -21.24
CA SER A 69 -9.74 4.83 -22.13
C SER A 69 -11.10 5.09 -21.46
N ARG A 70 -11.18 5.02 -20.12
CA ARG A 70 -12.44 5.13 -19.38
C ARG A 70 -12.62 6.43 -18.64
N SER A 71 -11.55 7.19 -18.40
CA SER A 71 -11.62 8.42 -17.61
C SER A 71 -11.18 9.65 -18.37
N THR A 72 -11.87 10.76 -18.12
CA THR A 72 -11.52 12.13 -18.51
C THR A 72 -10.56 12.80 -17.53
N LEU A 73 -10.24 12.13 -16.41
CA LEU A 73 -9.21 12.54 -15.47
C LEU A 73 -7.82 12.38 -16.09
N LYS A 74 -6.84 13.15 -15.61
CA LYS A 74 -5.47 13.10 -16.09
C LYS A 74 -4.82 11.77 -15.71
N SER A 75 -4.65 10.88 -16.69
CA SER A 75 -3.85 9.66 -16.54
C SER A 75 -2.38 9.93 -16.80
N GLU A 76 -1.51 9.50 -15.90
CA GLU A 76 -0.05 9.61 -16.04
C GLU A 76 0.58 8.23 -16.31
N ALA A 77 1.76 8.19 -16.93
CA ALA A 77 2.45 6.94 -17.28
C ALA A 77 2.69 6.03 -16.06
N ASN A 78 2.81 6.64 -14.88
CA ASN A 78 3.06 6.01 -13.59
C ASN A 78 1.78 5.93 -12.72
N GLY A 79 0.60 6.14 -13.32
CA GLY A 79 -0.68 6.26 -12.63
C GLY A 79 -1.24 4.94 -12.09
N VAL A 80 -0.74 3.79 -12.56
CA VAL A 80 -1.10 2.48 -12.01
C VAL A 80 0.17 1.76 -11.59
N LYS A 81 0.26 1.37 -10.31
CA LYS A 81 1.45 0.73 -9.74
C LYS A 81 1.09 -0.27 -8.64
N ILE A 82 1.94 -1.29 -8.50
CA ILE A 82 2.10 -1.97 -7.22
C ILE A 82 2.89 -1.03 -6.31
N LEU A 83 2.34 -0.76 -5.14
CA LEU A 83 3.08 -0.14 -4.06
C LEU A 83 3.88 -1.24 -3.37
N ASP A 84 5.21 -1.07 -3.33
CA ASP A 84 6.01 -1.85 -2.42
C ASP A 84 5.63 -1.51 -0.97
N GLY A 85 6.03 -2.36 -0.03
CA GLY A 85 5.61 -2.19 1.36
C GLY A 85 6.21 -0.93 2.00
N SER A 86 7.38 -0.51 1.53
CA SER A 86 8.05 0.70 1.98
C SER A 86 7.32 1.97 1.51
N GLN A 87 6.80 1.98 0.28
CA GLN A 87 5.95 3.04 -0.27
C GLN A 87 4.63 3.14 0.48
N GLU A 88 3.97 2.01 0.75
CA GLU A 88 2.70 1.95 1.49
C GLU A 88 2.85 2.61 2.88
N GLY A 89 3.84 2.18 3.68
CA GLY A 89 4.12 2.78 4.98
C GLY A 89 4.57 4.24 4.90
N SER A 90 5.34 4.61 3.88
CA SER A 90 5.77 6.01 3.67
C SER A 90 4.58 6.93 3.38
N TYR A 91 3.65 6.51 2.53
CA TYR A 91 2.48 7.30 2.18
C TYR A 91 1.51 7.44 3.34
N GLU A 92 1.33 6.41 4.16
CA GLU A 92 0.52 6.52 5.37
C GLU A 92 1.17 7.48 6.38
N TRP A 93 2.48 7.39 6.59
CA TRP A 93 3.20 8.32 7.46
C TRP A 93 3.05 9.78 7.00
N VAL A 94 3.14 10.04 5.69
CA VAL A 94 2.87 11.36 5.10
C VAL A 94 1.44 11.79 5.37
N THR A 95 0.47 10.89 5.20
CA THR A 95 -0.96 11.17 5.38
C THR A 95 -1.24 11.60 6.81
N ILE A 96 -0.81 10.83 7.80
CA ILE A 96 -1.04 11.13 9.21
C ILE A 96 -0.34 12.44 9.63
N ASN A 97 0.93 12.61 9.26
CA ASN A 97 1.67 13.83 9.63
C ASN A 97 1.19 15.08 8.87
N TYR A 98 0.59 14.92 7.68
CA TYR A 98 -0.09 16.00 6.98
C TYR A 98 -1.34 16.43 7.74
N LEU A 99 -2.21 15.47 8.11
CA LEU A 99 -3.45 15.72 8.82
C LEU A 99 -3.21 16.34 10.21
N LEU A 100 -2.15 15.92 10.90
CA LEU A 100 -1.76 16.47 12.20
C LEU A 100 -0.99 17.81 12.10
N GLY A 101 -0.64 18.26 10.89
CA GLY A 101 0.09 19.52 10.69
C GLY A 101 1.56 19.46 11.14
N ASN A 102 2.15 18.27 11.19
CA ASN A 102 3.53 18.03 11.62
C ASN A 102 4.56 18.11 10.47
N LEU A 103 4.12 17.99 9.21
CA LEU A 103 5.01 18.14 8.06
C LEU A 103 5.59 19.56 7.95
N GLY A 104 6.90 19.65 7.70
CA GLY A 104 7.67 20.88 7.70
C GLY A 104 8.34 21.19 9.06
N ARG A 105 8.02 20.43 10.11
CA ARG A 105 8.67 20.55 11.45
C ARG A 105 9.88 19.63 11.58
N THR A 106 10.47 19.53 12.78
CA THR A 106 11.58 18.61 13.02
C THR A 106 11.08 17.16 13.04
N TYR A 107 11.97 16.18 12.84
CA TYR A 107 11.57 14.77 12.82
C TYR A 107 10.97 14.31 14.16
N GLN A 108 11.40 14.91 15.27
CA GLN A 108 10.89 14.63 16.61
C GLN A 108 9.45 15.09 16.83
N ASP A 109 8.98 16.06 16.05
CA ASP A 109 7.60 16.57 16.12
C ASP A 109 6.62 15.69 15.33
N THR A 110 7.12 14.69 14.59
CA THR A 110 6.30 13.80 13.77
C THR A 110 5.87 12.58 14.57
N VAL A 111 4.78 11.95 14.14
CA VAL A 111 4.32 10.67 14.72
C VAL A 111 4.74 9.50 13.84
N GLY A 112 5.07 8.38 14.48
CA GLY A 112 5.24 7.10 13.79
C GLY A 112 3.89 6.44 13.51
N ILE A 113 3.87 5.52 12.54
CA ILE A 113 2.67 4.75 12.17
C ILE A 113 2.97 3.25 12.20
N VAL A 114 1.91 2.48 12.42
CA VAL A 114 1.88 1.02 12.25
C VAL A 114 0.61 0.66 11.49
N ASP A 115 0.75 0.14 10.28
CA ASP A 115 -0.36 -0.34 9.46
C ASP A 115 -0.51 -1.84 9.62
N LEU A 116 -1.62 -2.33 10.17
CA LEU A 116 -1.91 -3.76 10.22
C LEU A 116 -2.88 -4.15 9.10
N GLY A 117 -2.32 -4.36 7.92
CA GLY A 117 -3.04 -4.86 6.76
C GLY A 117 -3.40 -6.35 6.85
N GLY A 118 -4.06 -6.88 5.82
CA GLY A 118 -4.41 -8.31 5.77
C GLY A 118 -3.21 -9.24 5.54
N GLY A 119 -2.30 -8.84 4.65
CA GLY A 119 -1.15 -9.66 4.22
C GLY A 119 0.21 -9.25 4.81
N SER A 120 0.35 -8.00 5.24
CA SER A 120 1.58 -7.45 5.82
C SER A 120 1.26 -6.47 6.95
N VAL A 121 2.26 -6.19 7.77
CA VAL A 121 2.28 -5.06 8.70
C VAL A 121 3.43 -4.12 8.35
N GLN A 122 3.17 -2.82 8.38
CA GLN A 122 4.15 -1.77 8.05
C GLN A 122 4.47 -0.96 9.29
N MET A 123 5.72 -0.56 9.43
CA MET A 123 6.19 0.39 10.46
C MET A 123 6.89 1.53 9.75
N ALA A 124 6.52 2.77 10.05
CA ALA A 124 7.20 3.94 9.51
C ALA A 124 7.31 5.07 10.54
N TYR A 125 8.52 5.63 10.71
CA TYR A 125 8.76 6.77 11.58
C TYR A 125 10.02 7.53 11.18
N ALA A 126 10.03 8.85 11.40
CA ALA A 126 11.17 9.67 11.03
C ALA A 126 12.29 9.55 12.05
N ILE A 127 13.53 9.54 11.55
CA ILE A 127 14.76 9.37 12.34
C ILE A 127 15.75 10.50 12.07
N SER A 128 16.74 10.64 12.95
CA SER A 128 17.84 11.58 12.74
C SER A 128 18.71 11.18 11.54
N LYS A 129 19.35 12.17 10.90
CA LYS A 129 20.38 11.94 9.88
C LYS A 129 21.50 10.99 10.35
N ASN A 130 21.90 11.11 11.63
CA ASN A 130 22.93 10.26 12.22
C ASN A 130 22.48 8.80 12.38
N ALA A 131 21.20 8.56 12.66
CA ALA A 131 20.65 7.21 12.69
C ALA A 131 20.55 6.64 11.26
N ALA A 132 20.09 7.45 10.31
CA ALA A 132 20.01 7.06 8.89
C ALA A 132 21.38 6.67 8.32
N SER A 133 22.45 7.42 8.65
CA SER A 133 23.80 7.11 8.16
C SER A 133 24.40 5.83 8.76
N ARG A 134 23.79 5.26 9.81
CA ARG A 134 24.19 3.99 10.42
C ARG A 134 23.24 2.84 10.07
N ALA A 135 22.24 3.08 9.23
CA ALA A 135 21.33 2.03 8.81
C ALA A 135 22.10 0.94 8.05
N PRO A 136 21.82 -0.35 8.31
CA PRO A 136 22.50 -1.44 7.63
C PRO A 136 22.14 -1.44 6.13
N SER A 137 23.13 -1.73 5.30
CA SER A 137 22.91 -1.98 3.88
C SER A 137 22.22 -3.33 3.70
N LEU A 138 21.21 -3.38 2.84
CA LEU A 138 20.52 -4.61 2.49
C LEU A 138 21.06 -5.22 1.19
N PRO A 139 20.90 -6.55 1.00
CA PRO A 139 21.22 -7.20 -0.26
C PRO A 139 20.45 -6.57 -1.43
N ALA A 140 21.02 -6.68 -2.64
CA ALA A 140 20.36 -6.22 -3.86
C ALA A 140 18.97 -6.87 -4.02
N GLY A 141 17.93 -6.05 -4.24
CA GLY A 141 16.55 -6.51 -4.41
C GLY A 141 15.68 -6.47 -3.15
N GLN A 142 16.19 -5.99 -2.01
CA GLN A 142 15.38 -5.71 -0.82
C GLN A 142 15.14 -4.21 -0.65
N ASP A 143 13.98 -3.85 -0.07
CA ASP A 143 13.61 -2.47 0.21
C ASP A 143 14.53 -1.88 1.28
N ASN A 144 15.17 -0.75 0.98
CA ASN A 144 16.01 -0.04 1.95
C ASN A 144 15.20 0.27 3.23
N TYR A 145 15.85 0.12 4.39
CA TYR A 145 15.24 0.49 5.66
C TYR A 145 14.98 1.98 5.81
N VAL A 146 15.68 2.83 5.06
CA VAL A 146 15.56 4.29 5.18
C VAL A 146 15.29 4.91 3.84
N ASN A 147 14.19 5.65 3.75
CA ASN A 147 13.82 6.48 2.61
C ASN A 147 14.09 7.95 2.92
N GLU A 148 14.69 8.67 1.97
CA GLU A 148 14.79 10.13 2.05
C GLU A 148 13.58 10.78 1.39
N MET A 149 12.97 11.76 2.07
CA MET A 149 11.82 12.50 1.54
C MET A 149 11.98 14.00 1.78
N TYR A 150 11.51 14.82 0.84
CA TYR A 150 11.45 16.27 1.01
C TYR A 150 9.99 16.73 1.02
N LEU A 151 9.53 17.20 2.18
CA LEU A 151 8.11 17.48 2.44
C LEU A 151 7.97 18.84 3.11
N LYS A 152 7.19 19.73 2.48
CA LYS A 152 6.91 21.10 2.95
C LYS A 152 8.17 21.89 3.37
N GLY A 153 9.27 21.74 2.64
CA GLY A 153 10.51 22.45 2.90
C GLY A 153 11.51 21.73 3.82
N SER A 154 11.14 20.57 4.39
CA SER A 154 11.98 19.80 5.31
C SER A 154 12.40 18.47 4.70
N LYS A 155 13.67 18.11 4.89
CA LYS A 155 14.21 16.79 4.54
C LYS A 155 14.00 15.83 5.72
N TYR A 156 13.31 14.73 5.47
CA TYR A 156 13.10 13.65 6.42
C TYR A 156 13.88 12.39 6.00
N TYR A 157 14.38 11.68 7.00
CA TYR A 157 14.90 10.33 6.88
C TYR A 157 13.87 9.42 7.54
N LEU A 158 13.17 8.62 6.74
CA LEU A 158 12.07 7.80 7.23
C LEU A 158 12.54 6.36 7.33
N TYR A 159 12.60 5.82 8.56
CA TYR A 159 12.69 4.37 8.71
C TYR A 159 11.36 3.78 8.23
N VAL A 160 11.43 2.80 7.34
CA VAL A 160 10.25 2.04 6.91
C VAL A 160 10.58 0.57 6.76
N HIS A 161 9.68 -0.28 7.22
CA HIS A 161 9.75 -1.71 6.92
C HIS A 161 8.37 -2.32 6.77
N SER A 162 8.28 -3.34 5.92
CA SER A 162 7.05 -4.09 5.65
C SER A 162 7.31 -5.57 5.90
N TYR A 163 6.66 -6.11 6.93
CA TYR A 163 6.75 -7.51 7.29
C TYR A 163 5.64 -8.29 6.55
N LEU A 164 5.98 -8.85 5.40
CA LEU A 164 5.08 -9.75 4.67
C LEU A 164 4.83 -11.02 5.51
N HIS A 165 3.62 -11.56 5.44
CA HIS A 165 3.12 -12.70 6.24
C HIS A 165 2.74 -12.38 7.69
N TYR A 166 3.00 -11.16 8.16
CA TYR A 166 2.66 -10.72 9.51
C TYR A 166 1.42 -9.80 9.56
N GLY A 167 0.69 -9.66 8.45
CA GLY A 167 -0.63 -9.02 8.45
C GLY A 167 -1.69 -9.86 9.16
N LEU A 168 -2.85 -9.28 9.49
CA LEU A 168 -3.87 -9.90 10.32
C LEU A 168 -4.31 -11.30 9.86
N LEU A 169 -4.52 -11.50 8.54
CA LEU A 169 -4.94 -12.79 8.00
C LEU A 169 -3.76 -13.72 7.75
N ALA A 170 -2.65 -13.19 7.27
CA ALA A 170 -1.45 -13.98 7.01
C ALA A 170 -0.82 -14.52 8.31
N ALA A 171 -0.80 -13.72 9.38
CA ALA A 171 -0.30 -14.11 10.68
C ALA A 171 -1.12 -15.27 11.27
N ARG A 172 -2.44 -15.31 11.05
CA ARG A 172 -3.27 -16.46 11.43
C ARG A 172 -2.81 -17.73 10.71
N ALA A 173 -2.53 -17.65 9.40
CA ALA A 173 -2.02 -18.78 8.65
C ALA A 173 -0.66 -19.26 9.17
N GLU A 174 0.26 -18.33 9.51
CA GLU A 174 1.56 -18.68 10.09
C GLU A 174 1.44 -19.29 11.50
N ILE A 175 0.54 -18.80 12.34
CA ILE A 175 0.26 -19.36 13.68
C ILE A 175 -0.31 -20.78 13.56
N LEU A 176 -1.24 -21.00 12.63
CA LEU A 176 -1.85 -22.31 12.41
C LEU A 176 -0.84 -23.35 11.91
N LYS A 177 0.13 -22.95 11.07
CA LYS A 177 1.22 -23.84 10.60
C LYS A 177 2.14 -24.31 11.74
N ALA A 178 2.27 -23.52 12.81
CA ALA A 178 3.17 -23.83 13.92
C ALA A 178 2.64 -24.94 14.84
N THR A 179 1.34 -25.25 14.76
CA THR A 179 0.69 -26.33 15.51
C THR A 179 0.26 -27.42 14.54
N GLU A 180 0.88 -28.60 14.60
CA GLU A 180 0.44 -29.79 13.86
C GLU A 180 -0.91 -30.34 14.43
N ASP A 181 -1.28 -31.58 14.07
CA ASP A 181 -2.55 -32.30 14.35
C ASP A 181 -3.00 -32.40 15.83
N SER A 182 -2.35 -31.71 16.77
CA SER A 182 -2.63 -31.72 18.21
C SER A 182 -3.60 -30.64 18.70
N GLY A 183 -4.27 -29.95 17.77
CA GLY A 183 -5.15 -28.81 18.09
C GLY A 183 -4.37 -27.52 18.32
N ASN A 184 -5.00 -26.36 18.08
CA ASN A 184 -4.35 -25.06 18.19
C ASN A 184 -4.97 -24.23 19.33
N PRO A 185 -4.19 -23.76 20.33
CA PRO A 185 -4.71 -23.00 21.47
C PRO A 185 -5.23 -21.60 21.10
N CYS A 186 -4.98 -21.12 19.89
CA CYS A 186 -5.55 -19.91 19.31
C CYS A 186 -6.92 -20.15 18.65
N ILE A 187 -7.39 -21.40 18.58
CA ILE A 187 -8.73 -21.76 18.12
C ILE A 187 -9.65 -21.97 19.32
N LEU A 188 -10.85 -21.41 19.22
CA LEU A 188 -11.85 -21.51 20.29
C LEU A 188 -12.40 -22.93 20.39
N GLU A 189 -12.72 -23.33 21.62
CA GLU A 189 -13.36 -24.62 21.88
C GLU A 189 -14.67 -24.77 21.09
N GLY A 190 -14.89 -25.93 20.48
CA GLY A 190 -16.07 -26.23 19.67
C GLY A 190 -16.00 -25.75 18.21
N PHE A 191 -14.91 -25.12 17.79
CA PHE A 191 -14.66 -24.82 16.38
C PHE A 191 -13.78 -25.90 15.75
N ASP A 192 -14.32 -26.61 14.75
CA ASP A 192 -13.58 -27.52 13.88
C ASP A 192 -13.57 -26.93 12.47
N GLY A 193 -12.37 -26.62 11.97
CA GLY A 193 -12.12 -25.71 10.85
C GLY A 193 -11.79 -26.39 9.54
#